data_AF-A0A439P524-F1
#
_entry.id   AF-A0A439P524-F1
#
_cell.length_a   1.000
_cell.length_b   1.000
_cell.length_c   1.000
_cell.angle_alpha   90.00
_cell.angle_beta   90.00
_cell.angle_gamma   90.00
#
_symmetry.space_group_name_H-M   'P 1'
#
loop_
_entity.id
_entity.type
_entity.pdbx_description
1 polymer ?
#
loop_
_entity_poly.entity_id
_entity_poly.type
_entity_poly.pdbx_seq_one_letter_code
_entity_poly.pdbx_strand_id
1 'polypeptide(L)' 'MMNGQRPCFLSLAQAREFEMLVDYARRGIHACGEDHARGAIDALVPLSHDVGAIMRCAKADALSDLRQLAMEAA' A
#
# COMPACT_ATOMS: atom_id res chain seq x y z
N MET A 1 8.06 -11.82 7.84
CA MET A 1 8.77 -10.82 7.02
C MET A 1 7.78 -10.29 5.99
N MET A 2 7.25 -9.09 6.15
CA MET A 2 6.38 -8.48 5.13
C MET A 2 7.30 -7.87 4.06
N ASN A 3 7.37 -8.52 2.89
CA ASN A 3 8.18 -8.00 1.80
C ASN A 3 7.39 -6.89 1.09
N GLY A 4 7.63 -5.62 1.48
CA GLY A 4 7.07 -4.40 0.87
C GLY A 4 7.80 -3.99 -0.41
N GLN A 5 8.41 -4.97 -1.09
CA GLN A 5 9.17 -4.74 -2.31
C GLN A 5 8.20 -4.44 -3.45
N ARG A 6 8.39 -3.27 -4.06
CA ARG A 6 7.63 -2.84 -5.23
C ARG A 6 7.91 -3.81 -6.39
N PRO A 7 6.89 -4.19 -7.18
CA PRO A 7 7.10 -4.92 -8.43
C PRO A 7 7.96 -4.14 -9.43
N CYS A 8 8.54 -4.83 -10.41
CA CYS A 8 9.12 -4.18 -11.58
C CYS A 8 7.99 -3.75 -12.52
N PHE A 9 8.06 -2.52 -13.03
CA PHE A 9 7.04 -1.96 -13.94
C PHE A 9 7.59 -1.81 -15.36
N LEU A 10 6.73 -2.01 -16.36
CA LEU A 10 7.08 -1.84 -17.77
C LEU A 10 7.02 -0.36 -18.22
N SER A 11 6.42 0.50 -17.41
CA SER A 11 6.31 1.94 -17.68
C SER A 11 6.21 2.77 -16.40
N LEU A 12 6.58 4.05 -16.49
CA LEU A 12 6.42 5.01 -15.41
C LEU A 12 4.95 5.23 -15.03
N ALA A 13 4.03 5.13 -16.00
CA ALA A 13 2.60 5.26 -15.74
C ALA A 13 2.10 4.15 -14.80
N GLN A 14 2.49 2.90 -15.06
CA GLN A 14 2.15 1.77 -14.19
C GLN A 14 2.74 1.91 -12.79
N ALA A 15 3.99 2.39 -12.68
CA ALA A 15 4.60 2.63 -11.37
C ALA A 15 3.85 3.69 -10.57
N ARG A 16 3.44 4.80 -11.21
CA ARG A 16 2.68 5.87 -10.56
C ARG A 16 1.29 5.43 -10.13
N GLU A 17 0.60 4.67 -10.96
CA GLU A 17 -0.70 4.09 -10.62
C GLU A 17 -0.57 3.15 -9.42
N PHE A 18 0.43 2.27 -9.43
CA PHE A 18 0.70 1.38 -8.30
C PHE A 18 0.95 2.15 -6.99
N GLU A 19 1.82 3.17 -7.01
CA GLU A 19 2.09 3.97 -5.81
C GLU A 19 0.87 4.76 -5.33
N MET A 20 0.01 5.23 -6.24
CA MET A 20 -1.27 5.85 -5.88
C MET A 20 -2.19 4.87 -5.12
N LEU A 21 -2.27 3.62 -5.60
CA LEU A 21 -3.07 2.57 -4.96
C LEU A 21 -2.47 2.14 -3.62
N VAL A 22 -1.13 2.09 -3.50
CA VAL A 22 -0.44 1.84 -2.23
C VAL A 22 -0.74 2.94 -1.21
N ASP A 23 -0.66 4.22 -1.59
CA ASP A 23 -1.01 5.32 -0.68
C ASP A 23 -2.48 5.28 -0.26
N TYR A 24 -3.38 5.00 -1.21
CA TYR A 24 -4.80 4.84 -0.92
C TYR A 24 -5.06 3.70 0.08
N ALA A 25 -4.47 2.52 -0.15
CA ALA A 25 -4.56 1.38 0.74
C ALA A 25 -3.95 1.67 2.12
N ARG A 26 -2.79 2.36 2.18
CA ARG A 26 -2.12 2.75 3.42
C ARG A 26 -3.03 3.64 4.27
N ARG A 27 -3.62 4.68 3.67
CA ARG A 27 -4.58 5.56 4.35
C ARG A 27 -5.82 4.80 4.80
N GLY A 28 -6.34 3.91 3.95
CA GLY A 28 -7.46 3.03 4.28
C GLY A 28 -7.18 2.14 5.48
N ILE A 29 -5.98 1.54 5.56
CA ILE A 29 -5.53 0.73 6.70
C ILE A 29 -5.53 1.56 7.98
N HIS A 30 -4.96 2.77 7.94
CA HIS A 30 -4.91 3.65 9.11
C HIS A 30 -6.28 4.13 9.58
N ALA A 31 -7.19 4.47 8.64
CA ALA A 31 -8.48 5.08 8.98
C ALA A 31 -9.57 4.06 9.29
N CYS A 32 -9.61 2.95 8.56
CA CYS A 32 -10.76 2.02 8.53
C CYS A 32 -10.37 0.55 8.77
N GLY A 33 -9.08 0.26 8.85
CA GLY A 33 -8.57 -1.11 8.99
C GLY A 33 -8.33 -1.82 7.66
N GLU A 34 -7.65 -2.97 7.75
CA GLU A 34 -7.13 -3.69 6.59
C GLU A 34 -8.21 -4.25 5.66
N ASP A 35 -9.27 -4.84 6.22
CA ASP A 35 -10.33 -5.48 5.43
C ASP A 35 -11.07 -4.45 4.57
N HIS A 36 -11.31 -3.27 5.14
CA HIS A 36 -11.91 -2.15 4.41
C HIS A 36 -11.00 -1.69 3.26
N ALA A 37 -9.71 -1.50 3.54
CA ALA A 37 -8.74 -1.08 2.53
C ALA A 37 -8.62 -2.11 1.39
N ARG A 38 -8.61 -3.41 1.72
CA ARG A 38 -8.59 -4.49 0.72
C ARG A 38 -9.83 -4.46 -0.16
N GLY A 39 -11.03 -4.41 0.43
CA GLY A 39 -12.27 -4.35 -0.33
C GLY A 39 -12.36 -3.11 -1.25
N ALA A 40 -11.84 -1.97 -0.80
CA ALA A 40 -11.78 -0.76 -1.61
C ALA A 40 -10.81 -0.90 -2.80
N ILE A 41 -9.62 -1.49 -2.59
CA ILE A 41 -8.68 -1.76 -3.69
C ILE A 41 -9.23 -2.80 -4.67
N ASP A 42 -9.86 -3.87 -4.17
CA ASP A 42 -10.50 -4.89 -5.01
C ASP A 42 -11.61 -4.28 -5.89
N ALA A 43 -12.31 -3.25 -5.40
CA ALA A 43 -13.32 -2.52 -6.17
C ALA A 43 -12.75 -1.49 -7.15
N LEU A 44 -11.55 -0.94 -6.86
CA LEU A 44 -10.91 0.12 -7.64
C LEU A 44 -10.01 -0.41 -8.76
N VAL A 45 -9.47 -1.61 -8.64
CA VAL A 45 -8.51 -2.18 -9.59
C VAL A 45 -9.24 -3.04 -10.61
N PRO A 46 -9.53 -2.54 -11.84
CA PRO A 46 -9.90 -3.42 -12.93
C PRO A 46 -8.67 -4.23 -13.36
N LEU A 47 -8.60 -5.50 -12.94
CA LEU A 47 -7.85 -6.62 -13.54
C LEU A 47 -6.32 -6.47 -13.82
N SER A 48 -5.65 -5.35 -13.52
CA SER A 48 -4.28 -5.09 -13.98
C SER A 48 -3.18 -5.14 -12.91
N HIS A 49 -3.50 -4.96 -11.62
CA HIS A 49 -2.50 -4.94 -10.54
C HIS A 49 -2.69 -6.08 -9.55
N ASP A 50 -1.57 -6.66 -9.07
CA ASP A 50 -1.58 -7.61 -7.95
C ASP A 50 -2.01 -6.87 -6.67
N VAL A 51 -3.29 -6.98 -6.32
CA VAL A 51 -3.86 -6.42 -5.08
C VAL A 51 -3.08 -6.89 -3.84
N GLY A 52 -2.58 -8.12 -3.86
CA GLY A 52 -1.72 -8.63 -2.81
C GLY A 52 -0.42 -7.84 -2.67
N ALA A 53 0.21 -7.44 -3.78
CA ALA A 53 1.40 -6.59 -3.77
C ALA A 53 1.10 -5.19 -3.24
N ILE A 54 -0.01 -4.59 -3.64
CA ILE A 54 -0.46 -3.29 -3.13
C ILE A 54 -0.62 -3.34 -1.60
N MET A 55 -1.36 -4.32 -1.10
CA MET A 55 -1.61 -4.47 0.34
C MET A 55 -0.33 -4.75 1.12
N ARG A 56 0.60 -5.56 0.60
CA ARG A 56 1.90 -5.80 1.26
C ARG A 56 2.74 -4.52 1.36
N CYS A 57 2.80 -3.74 0.29
CA CYS A 57 3.54 -2.48 0.28
C CYS A 57 2.89 -1.45 1.22
N ALA A 58 1.58 -1.29 1.15
CA ALA A 58 0.84 -0.37 2.02
C ALA A 58 1.02 -0.67 3.50
N LYS A 59 1.02 -1.96 3.89
CA LYS A 59 1.28 -2.38 5.27
C LYS A 59 2.72 -2.12 5.69
N ALA A 60 3.69 -2.36 4.80
CA ALA A 60 5.09 -2.10 5.09
C ALA A 60 5.36 -0.59 5.28
N ASP A 61 4.72 0.25 4.48
CA ASP A 61 4.83 1.71 4.57
C ASP A 61 4.17 2.22 5.86
N ALA A 62 2.95 1.76 6.18
CA ALA A 62 2.26 2.10 7.43
C ALA A 62 3.08 1.75 8.69
N LEU A 63 3.75 0.59 8.68
CA LEU A 63 4.65 0.19 9.78
C LEU A 63 5.91 1.05 9.86
N SER A 64 6.41 1.53 8.71
CA SER A 64 7.58 2.40 8.66
C SER A 64 7.25 3.79 9.21
N ASP A 65 6.07 4.33 8.87
CA ASP A 65 5.58 5.60 9.40
C ASP A 65 5.42 5.54 10.93
N LEU A 66 4.83 4.46 11.45
CA LEU A 66 4.70 4.25 12.90
C LEU A 66 6.05 4.16 13.62
N ARG A 67 7.04 3.51 13.00
CA ARG A 67 8.40 3.42 13.55
C ARG A 67 9.09 4.78 13.56
N GLN A 68 8.96 5.57 12.49
CA GLN A 68 9.52 6.91 12.41
C GLN A 68 8.93 7.81 13.50
N LEU A 69 7.61 7.81 13.67
CA LEU A 69 6.94 8.56 14.72
C LEU A 69 7.38 8.13 16.13
N ALA A 70 7.57 6.82 16.35
CA ALA A 70 8.06 6.31 17.63
C ALA A 70 9.51 6.74 17.94
N MET A 71 10.36 6.91 16.91
CA MET A 71 11.73 7.41 17.08
C MET A 71 11.76 8.92 17.34
N GLU A 72 10.85 9.70 16.75
CA GLU A 72 10.76 11.15 16.95
C GLU A 72 10.16 11.54 18.31
N ALA A 73 9.41 10.63 18.94
CA ALA A 73 8.78 10.84 20.24
C ALA A 73 9.65 10.39 21.45
N ALA A 74 10.85 9.85 21.20
CA ALA A 74 11.78 9.33 22.21
C ALA A 74 12.96 10.28 22.47
#